data_AF-A0A9E2QLD1-F1
#
_entry.id   AF-A0A9E2QLD1-F1
#
_cell.length_a   1.000
_cell.length_b   1.000
_cell.length_c   1.000
_cell.angle_alpha   90.00
_cell.angle_beta   90.00
_cell.angle_gamma   90.00
#
_symmetry.space_group_name_H-M   'P 1'
#
loop_
_entity.id
_entity.type
_entity.pdbx_description
1 polymer ?
#
loop_
_entity_poly.entity_id
_entity_poly.type
_entity_poly.pdbx_seq_one_letter_code
_entity_poly.pdbx_strand_id
1 'polypeptide(L)'
;MKIKKTTLIPIIIAIVIVGGSLFLGDALASLGFFSTDSLNKGLVGHWPLDSAHLNSTTNRVDDISGYSNHGTNVGATLTTDRYGQSNAAMSFNGTSNYVDTGNGVSLQITDRITFSAWVKIKTYDSERFIVCKGSQNPALDYYSSRFAWTTNGGVSYLYSTTYPVADVWYHVVGTYDKDSGANNRKIFINGIQENQETVTGSMSTSGSLRIGSLGGGYFTKGSISDVRIYNRVLSAAEITRLYQSYKPKLSTGTLNQKLVLDMPLRPTSEKVGSNIVTNGGFDTDTSWTKDSNWTISGGVATANGSNSNSIYQPVGLQAGKTYRYSFNYVKSSGG
;
A
#
# COMPACT_ATOMS: atom_id res chain seq x y z
N MET A 1 -18.31 28.52 23.23
CA MET A 1 -18.18 27.17 22.61
C MET A 1 -19.58 26.58 22.41
N LYS A 2 -19.91 26.00 21.24
CA LYS A 2 -21.21 25.36 20.95
C LYS A 2 -21.02 23.91 20.49
N ILE A 3 -21.89 22.98 20.88
CA ILE A 3 -21.77 21.55 20.52
C ILE A 3 -23.08 20.98 19.93
N LYS A 4 -23.04 20.21 18.83
CA LYS A 4 -24.23 19.55 18.19
C LYS A 4 -23.96 18.10 17.74
N LYS A 5 -24.96 17.21 17.74
CA LYS A 5 -24.88 15.83 17.18
C LYS A 5 -25.38 15.76 15.73
N THR A 6 -24.74 14.94 14.87
CA THR A 6 -25.27 14.55 13.55
C THR A 6 -25.28 13.02 13.36
N THR A 7 -26.18 12.56 12.50
CA THR A 7 -26.47 11.15 12.22
C THR A 7 -25.64 10.61 11.04
N LEU A 8 -25.19 9.36 11.18
CA LEU A 8 -24.70 8.34 10.22
C LEU A 8 -23.20 8.14 9.91
N ILE A 9 -22.90 6.84 9.81
CA ILE A 9 -21.70 6.06 9.36
C ILE A 9 -20.59 5.85 10.42
N PRO A 10 -20.25 4.58 10.76
CA PRO A 10 -19.34 4.27 11.85
C PRO A 10 -17.88 4.34 11.39
N ILE A 11 -17.14 5.34 11.87
CA ILE A 11 -15.67 5.30 11.90
C ILE A 11 -15.21 5.75 13.29
N ILE A 12 -14.31 4.96 13.88
CA ILE A 12 -13.79 5.05 15.26
C ILE A 12 -12.59 6.00 15.29
N ILE A 13 -12.54 6.94 16.25
CA ILE A 13 -11.30 7.59 16.73
C ILE A 13 -11.47 7.87 18.23
N ALA A 14 -10.47 7.53 19.06
CA ALA A 14 -10.41 7.84 20.49
C ALA A 14 -9.43 9.00 20.74
N ILE A 15 -9.74 9.90 21.68
CA ILE A 15 -8.78 10.87 22.24
C ILE A 15 -9.04 10.95 23.75
N VAL A 16 -8.03 10.62 24.57
CA VAL A 16 -8.02 10.91 26.01
C VAL A 16 -7.43 12.31 26.19
N ILE A 17 -8.13 13.21 26.87
CA ILE A 17 -7.59 14.51 27.31
C ILE A 17 -7.40 14.42 28.83
N VAL A 18 -6.14 14.32 29.27
CA VAL A 18 -5.74 14.67 30.64
C VAL A 18 -4.99 16.00 30.54
N GLY A 19 -5.37 16.96 31.38
CA GLY A 19 -5.08 18.37 31.20
C GLY A 19 -3.60 18.76 31.13
N GLY A 20 -3.35 19.86 30.44
CA GLY A 20 -2.10 20.62 30.49
C GLY A 20 -1.29 20.61 29.20
N SER A 21 -1.57 21.58 28.32
CA SER A 21 -0.70 22.09 27.24
C SER A 21 -0.29 21.14 26.10
N LEU A 22 -0.88 21.35 24.92
CA LEU A 22 -0.43 20.79 23.64
C LEU A 22 0.46 21.82 22.94
N PHE A 23 1.77 21.61 22.89
CA PHE A 23 2.62 22.31 21.92
C PHE A 23 2.29 21.77 20.52
N LEU A 24 1.90 22.64 19.58
CA LEU A 24 1.83 22.31 18.15
C LEU A 24 3.26 22.09 17.64
N GLY A 25 3.77 20.89 17.83
CA GLY A 25 5.09 20.46 17.35
C GLY A 25 5.22 18.95 17.36
N ASP A 26 4.87 18.29 18.47
CA ASP A 26 5.29 16.90 18.70
C ASP A 26 4.18 15.88 18.97
N ALA A 27 2.90 16.28 18.96
CA ALA A 27 1.77 15.36 19.17
C ALA A 27 1.23 14.70 17.88
N LEU A 28 1.75 15.05 16.70
CA LEU A 28 1.39 14.38 15.44
C LEU A 28 2.15 13.06 15.24
N ALA A 29 3.09 12.69 16.13
CA ALA A 29 3.88 11.47 16.01
C ALA A 29 3.24 10.22 16.66
N SER A 30 2.13 10.34 17.41
CA SER A 30 1.58 9.22 18.21
C SER A 30 0.14 8.79 17.87
N LEU A 31 -0.51 9.41 16.88
CA LEU A 31 -1.76 8.89 16.31
C LEU A 31 -1.50 8.72 14.84
N GLY A 32 -1.19 7.49 14.45
CA GLY A 32 -1.09 7.06 13.06
C GLY A 32 -2.43 7.26 12.34
N PHE A 33 -2.76 8.50 12.04
CA PHE A 33 -3.43 8.84 10.80
C PHE A 33 -2.47 8.40 9.71
N PHE A 34 -2.55 7.12 9.34
CA PHE A 34 -2.28 6.79 7.97
C PHE A 34 -3.25 7.68 7.18
N SER A 35 -2.75 8.79 6.63
CA SER A 35 -2.92 9.02 5.21
C SER A 35 -2.95 7.62 4.62
N THR A 36 -4.10 7.15 4.13
CA THR A 36 -4.08 5.98 3.27
C THR A 36 -3.23 6.42 2.11
N ASP A 37 -1.93 6.24 2.26
CA ASP A 37 -0.96 6.56 1.25
C ASP A 37 -1.36 5.59 0.16
N SER A 38 -2.08 6.13 -0.81
CA SER A 38 -2.70 5.32 -1.82
C SER A 38 -1.53 4.68 -2.55
N LEU A 39 -1.66 3.42 -2.93
CA LEU A 39 -0.65 2.75 -3.74
C LEU A 39 -0.52 3.39 -5.15
N ASN A 40 -1.20 4.51 -5.39
CA ASN A 40 -1.07 5.37 -6.57
C ASN A 40 -0.14 6.56 -6.31
N LYS A 41 0.10 6.96 -5.05
CA LYS A 41 1.06 8.03 -4.74
C LYS A 41 2.45 7.58 -5.15
N GLY A 42 3.09 8.41 -5.96
CA GLY A 42 4.41 8.15 -6.53
C GLY A 42 4.46 6.98 -7.51
N LEU A 43 3.33 6.41 -7.92
CA LEU A 43 3.29 5.38 -8.96
C LEU A 43 3.56 6.03 -10.31
N VAL A 44 4.65 5.65 -10.98
CA VAL A 44 5.08 6.25 -12.26
C VAL A 44 5.12 5.27 -13.43
N GLY A 45 4.88 3.99 -13.14
CA GLY A 45 4.72 2.94 -14.14
C GLY A 45 3.93 1.79 -13.55
N HIS A 46 2.92 1.30 -14.26
CA HIS A 46 2.14 0.13 -13.87
C HIS A 46 1.71 -0.64 -15.11
N TRP A 47 2.32 -1.81 -15.32
CA TRP A 47 1.97 -2.73 -16.39
C TRP A 47 1.34 -3.99 -15.79
N PRO A 48 0.01 -4.17 -15.91
CA PRO A 48 -0.68 -5.37 -15.41
C PRO A 48 -0.22 -6.67 -16.10
N LEU A 49 0.15 -6.58 -17.40
CA LEU A 49 0.52 -7.71 -18.26
C LEU A 49 -0.62 -8.73 -18.46
N ASP A 50 -1.85 -8.23 -18.55
CA ASP A 50 -3.05 -9.04 -18.82
C ASP A 50 -3.66 -8.70 -20.19
N SER A 51 -4.68 -9.46 -20.61
CA SER A 51 -5.36 -9.24 -21.89
C SER A 51 -6.14 -7.92 -21.98
N ALA A 52 -6.56 -7.33 -20.85
CA ALA A 52 -7.28 -6.06 -20.88
C ALA A 52 -6.34 -4.88 -21.15
N HIS A 53 -5.05 -5.06 -20.90
CA HIS A 53 -4.00 -4.06 -21.03
C HIS A 53 -2.97 -4.42 -22.11
N LEU A 54 -3.34 -5.32 -23.03
CA LEU A 54 -2.56 -5.66 -24.21
C LEU A 54 -3.37 -5.35 -25.47
N ASN A 55 -2.86 -4.45 -26.30
CA ASN A 55 -3.32 -4.30 -27.68
C ASN A 55 -2.54 -5.30 -28.55
N SER A 56 -3.17 -6.43 -28.90
CA SER A 56 -2.56 -7.48 -29.71
C SER A 56 -2.31 -7.09 -31.17
N THR A 57 -2.98 -6.04 -31.68
CA THR A 57 -2.76 -5.54 -33.05
C THR A 57 -1.48 -4.73 -33.15
N THR A 58 -1.18 -3.91 -32.14
CA THR A 58 0.01 -3.04 -32.12
C THR A 58 1.14 -3.57 -31.24
N ASN A 59 0.94 -4.70 -30.58
CA ASN A 59 1.81 -5.23 -29.53
C ASN A 59 2.05 -4.25 -28.36
N ARG A 60 1.16 -3.28 -28.15
CA ARG A 60 1.29 -2.30 -27.07
C ARG A 60 0.79 -2.89 -25.75
N VAL A 61 1.59 -2.75 -24.70
CA VAL A 61 1.26 -3.05 -23.31
C VAL A 61 0.99 -1.76 -22.56
N ASP A 62 -0.15 -1.65 -21.91
CA ASP A 62 -0.59 -0.40 -21.32
C ASP A 62 0.07 -0.15 -19.96
N ASP A 63 0.77 0.97 -19.83
CA ASP A 63 0.98 1.65 -18.55
C ASP A 63 -0.32 2.32 -18.07
N ILE A 64 -0.84 1.89 -16.92
CA ILE A 64 -2.04 2.45 -16.29
C ILE A 64 -1.75 3.41 -15.12
N SER A 65 -0.49 3.81 -14.94
CA SER A 65 -0.09 4.76 -13.89
C SER A 65 -0.51 6.22 -14.18
N GLY A 66 -0.85 6.52 -15.43
CA GLY A 66 -1.15 7.88 -15.90
C GLY A 66 0.05 8.62 -16.51
N TYR A 67 1.23 8.00 -16.60
CA TYR A 67 2.44 8.59 -17.19
C TYR A 67 2.71 8.17 -18.64
N SER A 68 1.85 7.33 -19.21
CA SER A 68 1.93 6.89 -20.60
C SER A 68 3.25 6.21 -20.99
N ASN A 69 3.93 5.55 -20.04
CA ASN A 69 5.12 4.73 -20.30
C ASN A 69 4.73 3.37 -20.92
N HIS A 70 3.89 3.38 -21.96
CA HIS A 70 3.41 2.15 -22.58
C HIS A 70 4.57 1.30 -23.12
N GLY A 71 4.44 -0.01 -22.96
CA GLY A 71 5.42 -0.98 -23.42
C GLY A 71 5.16 -1.44 -24.85
N THR A 72 6.22 -1.81 -25.55
CA THR A 72 6.16 -2.61 -26.78
C THR A 72 6.51 -4.05 -26.44
N ASN A 73 5.56 -4.96 -26.60
CA ASN A 73 5.76 -6.39 -26.42
C ASN A 73 6.59 -6.98 -27.57
N VAL A 74 7.70 -7.62 -27.23
CA VAL A 74 8.56 -8.36 -28.15
C VAL A 74 8.42 -9.84 -27.83
N GLY A 75 7.42 -10.49 -28.43
CA GLY A 75 7.26 -11.95 -28.44
C GLY A 75 6.75 -12.63 -27.17
N ALA A 76 6.54 -11.90 -26.06
CA ALA A 76 5.91 -12.49 -24.88
C ALA A 76 4.41 -12.75 -25.14
N THR A 77 3.88 -13.85 -24.60
CA THR A 77 2.50 -14.28 -24.85
C THR A 77 1.68 -14.30 -23.57
N LEU A 78 0.37 -14.11 -23.67
CA LEU A 78 -0.52 -14.19 -22.51
C LEU A 78 -0.52 -15.59 -21.90
N THR A 79 -0.62 -15.65 -20.57
CA THR A 79 -0.64 -16.89 -19.80
C THR A 79 -1.48 -16.74 -18.53
N THR A 80 -1.56 -17.82 -17.77
CA THR A 80 -2.32 -17.90 -16.52
C THR A 80 -1.56 -17.21 -15.38
N ASP A 81 -2.26 -16.42 -14.57
CA ASP A 81 -1.69 -15.76 -13.39
C ASP A 81 -1.55 -16.69 -12.17
N ARG A 82 -1.25 -16.09 -11.02
CA ARG A 82 -1.10 -16.78 -9.72
C ARG A 82 -2.39 -17.33 -9.10
N TYR A 83 -3.55 -17.02 -9.67
CA TYR A 83 -4.87 -17.52 -9.21
C TYR A 83 -5.55 -18.40 -10.24
N GLY A 84 -4.82 -18.85 -11.26
CA GLY A 84 -5.43 -19.67 -12.31
C GLY A 84 -6.26 -18.86 -13.31
N GLN A 85 -6.20 -17.52 -13.28
CA GLN A 85 -6.93 -16.69 -14.24
C GLN A 85 -6.20 -16.68 -15.58
N SER A 86 -6.87 -17.15 -16.63
CA SER A 86 -6.34 -17.15 -17.99
C SER A 86 -6.08 -15.72 -18.48
N ASN A 87 -4.98 -15.54 -19.22
CA ASN A 87 -4.58 -14.27 -19.83
C ASN A 87 -4.40 -13.10 -18.85
N ALA A 88 -4.04 -13.40 -17.60
CA ALA A 88 -3.81 -12.41 -16.54
C ALA A 88 -2.32 -12.25 -16.16
N ALA A 89 -1.42 -12.78 -17.01
CA ALA A 89 0.02 -12.64 -16.92
C ALA A 89 0.64 -12.79 -18.32
N MET A 90 1.94 -12.50 -18.47
CA MET A 90 2.70 -12.78 -19.68
C MET A 90 3.81 -13.80 -19.44
N SER A 91 4.03 -14.68 -20.42
CA SER A 91 5.07 -15.72 -20.46
C SER A 91 6.25 -15.29 -21.32
N PHE A 92 7.45 -15.49 -20.78
CA PHE A 92 8.74 -15.15 -21.36
C PHE A 92 9.53 -16.44 -21.59
N ASN A 93 10.14 -16.57 -22.78
CA ASN A 93 10.73 -17.83 -23.26
C ASN A 93 12.17 -18.09 -22.78
N GLY A 94 12.84 -17.09 -22.19
CA GLY A 94 14.22 -17.20 -21.74
C GLY A 94 15.30 -16.96 -22.79
N THR A 95 14.92 -16.54 -24.00
CA THR A 95 15.88 -16.36 -25.12
C THR A 95 15.69 -15.09 -25.93
N SER A 96 14.47 -14.55 -26.03
CA SER A 96 14.20 -13.38 -26.88
C SER A 96 13.07 -12.49 -26.40
N ASN A 97 12.24 -12.96 -25.46
CA ASN A 97 11.01 -12.27 -25.11
C ASN A 97 11.25 -11.17 -24.06
N TYR A 98 10.67 -9.99 -24.28
CA TYR A 98 10.66 -8.87 -23.33
C TYR A 98 9.57 -7.85 -23.67
N VAL A 99 9.33 -6.91 -22.76
CA VAL A 99 8.54 -5.69 -23.04
C VAL A 99 9.46 -4.49 -22.87
N ASP A 100 9.60 -3.66 -23.90
CA ASP A 100 10.37 -2.41 -23.84
C ASP A 100 9.43 -1.25 -23.52
N THR A 101 9.62 -0.63 -22.36
CA THR A 101 8.77 0.49 -21.88
C THR A 101 9.40 1.85 -22.14
N GLY A 102 10.55 1.89 -22.83
CA GLY A 102 11.25 3.12 -23.16
C GLY A 102 11.92 3.78 -21.96
N ASN A 103 12.28 5.06 -22.14
CA ASN A 103 12.97 5.87 -21.14
C ASN A 103 12.25 7.20 -20.88
N GLY A 104 10.93 7.13 -20.63
CA GLY A 104 10.12 8.31 -20.32
C GLY A 104 10.65 9.08 -19.12
N VAL A 105 10.40 10.40 -19.07
CA VAL A 105 10.96 11.29 -18.06
C VAL A 105 10.60 10.85 -16.63
N SER A 106 9.40 10.30 -16.42
CA SER A 106 8.98 9.80 -15.10
C SER A 106 9.71 8.54 -14.63
N LEU A 107 10.41 7.83 -15.53
CA LEU A 107 11.25 6.67 -15.23
C LEU A 107 12.73 7.05 -15.02
N GLN A 108 13.09 8.32 -15.18
CA GLN A 108 14.44 8.84 -14.96
C GLN A 108 14.64 9.20 -13.48
N ILE A 109 14.52 8.19 -12.61
CA ILE A 109 14.55 8.33 -11.15
C ILE A 109 15.98 8.13 -10.63
N THR A 110 16.48 9.07 -9.83
CA THR A 110 17.86 9.09 -9.32
C THR A 110 18.01 8.63 -7.88
N ASP A 111 17.10 9.01 -6.98
CA ASP A 111 17.43 9.00 -5.54
C ASP A 111 16.52 8.10 -4.69
N ARG A 112 15.23 7.97 -5.04
CA ARG A 112 14.25 7.16 -4.29
C ARG A 112 13.40 6.33 -5.22
N ILE A 113 13.39 5.01 -5.04
CA ILE A 113 12.65 4.12 -5.94
C ILE A 113 12.08 2.89 -5.22
N THR A 114 10.99 2.37 -5.77
CA THR A 114 10.52 1.00 -5.51
C THR A 114 10.20 0.30 -6.81
N PHE A 115 10.79 -0.88 -7.02
CA PHE A 115 10.36 -1.82 -8.06
C PHE A 115 9.52 -2.92 -7.42
N SER A 116 8.43 -3.32 -8.06
CA SER A 116 7.58 -4.43 -7.64
C SER A 116 7.17 -5.25 -8.85
N ALA A 117 7.24 -6.57 -8.74
CA ALA A 117 6.71 -7.48 -9.75
C ALA A 117 6.22 -8.78 -9.10
N TRP A 118 5.21 -9.40 -9.71
CA TRP A 118 4.94 -10.81 -9.49
C TRP A 118 5.67 -11.63 -10.55
N VAL A 119 6.37 -12.67 -10.13
CA VAL A 119 7.18 -13.52 -11.02
C VAL A 119 7.05 -14.99 -10.68
N LYS A 120 7.08 -15.82 -11.72
CA LYS A 120 7.19 -17.28 -11.65
C LYS A 120 8.34 -17.73 -12.54
N ILE A 121 9.43 -18.22 -11.96
CA ILE A 121 10.63 -18.65 -12.70
C ILE A 121 10.53 -20.15 -13.05
N LYS A 122 10.95 -20.52 -14.26
CA LYS A 122 10.91 -21.92 -14.75
C LYS A 122 12.25 -22.66 -14.73
N THR A 123 13.37 -21.96 -14.87
CA THR A 123 14.71 -22.58 -14.86
C THR A 123 15.72 -21.72 -14.11
N TYR A 124 16.76 -22.36 -13.62
CA TYR A 124 17.73 -21.81 -12.67
C TYR A 124 19.18 -21.80 -13.18
N ASP A 125 19.32 -21.83 -14.50
CA ASP A 125 20.57 -22.08 -15.22
C ASP A 125 21.55 -20.89 -15.25
N SER A 126 21.07 -19.67 -15.05
CA SER A 126 21.84 -18.42 -15.26
C SER A 126 21.15 -17.22 -14.64
N GLU A 127 21.77 -16.04 -14.72
CA GLU A 127 21.16 -14.76 -14.33
C GLU A 127 19.97 -14.41 -15.22
N ARG A 128 18.86 -14.00 -14.61
CA ARG A 128 17.60 -13.70 -15.30
C ARG A 128 17.03 -12.38 -14.78
N PHE A 129 16.75 -11.44 -15.68
CA PHE A 129 16.25 -10.11 -15.32
C PHE A 129 14.73 -10.06 -15.42
N ILE A 130 14.07 -9.73 -14.30
CA ILE A 130 12.62 -9.63 -14.18
C ILE A 130 12.18 -8.25 -14.65
N VAL A 131 12.79 -7.20 -14.13
CA VAL A 131 12.57 -5.80 -14.56
C VAL A 131 13.88 -5.06 -14.39
N CYS A 132 14.37 -4.40 -15.43
CA CYS A 132 15.67 -3.72 -15.43
C CYS A 132 15.58 -2.36 -16.11
N LYS A 133 16.22 -1.36 -15.51
CA LYS A 133 16.46 -0.05 -16.14
C LYS A 133 17.86 -0.01 -16.76
N GLY A 134 17.93 0.40 -18.01
CA GLY A 134 19.19 0.57 -18.73
C GLY A 134 19.95 -0.75 -18.92
N SER A 135 21.25 -0.73 -18.64
CA SER A 135 22.17 -1.85 -18.94
C SER A 135 22.52 -2.74 -17.74
N GLN A 136 21.99 -2.47 -16.53
CA GLN A 136 22.05 -3.42 -15.41
C GLN A 136 21.24 -2.99 -14.18
N ASN A 137 21.06 -1.68 -13.95
CA ASN A 137 20.52 -1.19 -12.70
C ASN A 137 19.73 0.15 -12.84
N PRO A 138 18.76 0.40 -11.94
CA PRO A 138 18.20 -0.54 -10.96
C PRO A 138 17.47 -1.72 -11.61
N ALA A 139 17.55 -2.90 -10.97
CA ALA A 139 16.93 -4.10 -11.50
C ALA A 139 16.50 -5.11 -10.43
N LEU A 140 15.38 -5.79 -10.70
CA LEU A 140 14.93 -6.99 -10.01
C LEU A 140 15.35 -8.21 -10.84
N ASP A 141 16.07 -9.12 -10.19
CA ASP A 141 16.79 -10.19 -10.87
C ASP A 141 16.56 -11.52 -10.15
N TYR A 142 16.89 -12.60 -10.85
CA TYR A 142 17.18 -13.89 -10.26
C TYR A 142 18.64 -14.22 -10.58
N TYR A 143 19.45 -14.39 -9.54
CA TYR A 143 20.88 -14.71 -9.67
C TYR A 143 21.35 -15.49 -8.45
N SER A 144 22.33 -16.38 -8.63
CA SER A 144 22.87 -17.20 -7.53
C SER A 144 21.79 -17.91 -6.70
N SER A 145 20.81 -18.50 -7.39
CA SER A 145 19.70 -19.25 -6.80
C SER A 145 18.72 -18.47 -5.93
N ARG A 146 18.72 -17.14 -6.01
CA ARG A 146 17.90 -16.26 -5.16
C ARG A 146 17.37 -15.09 -5.98
N PHE A 147 16.34 -14.42 -5.48
CA PHE A 147 15.98 -13.12 -6.01
C PHE A 147 17.02 -12.10 -5.58
N ALA A 148 17.27 -11.12 -6.43
CA ALA A 148 18.21 -10.05 -6.15
C ALA A 148 17.59 -8.68 -6.47
N TRP A 149 18.04 -7.69 -5.70
CA TRP A 149 17.77 -6.29 -5.95
C TRP A 149 19.09 -5.57 -6.16
N THR A 150 19.24 -4.94 -7.33
CA THR A 150 20.43 -4.16 -7.67
C THR A 150 20.05 -2.70 -7.88
N THR A 151 20.91 -1.82 -7.40
CA THR A 151 20.80 -0.37 -7.53
C THR A 151 22.16 0.20 -7.89
N ASN A 152 22.22 1.47 -8.29
CA ASN A 152 23.50 2.10 -8.57
C ASN A 152 24.25 2.43 -7.28
N GLY A 153 25.57 2.23 -7.30
CA GLY A 153 26.46 2.33 -6.13
C GLY A 153 27.54 1.23 -6.07
N GLY A 154 27.42 0.21 -6.90
CA GLY A 154 28.37 -0.90 -7.05
C GLY A 154 27.67 -2.12 -7.66
N VAL A 155 28.44 -3.09 -8.17
CA VAL A 155 27.93 -4.38 -8.72
C VAL A 155 27.43 -5.32 -7.59
N SER A 156 26.92 -4.74 -6.49
CA SER A 156 26.48 -5.51 -5.32
C SER A 156 25.03 -5.91 -5.50
N TYR A 157 24.79 -7.22 -5.48
CA TYR A 157 23.47 -7.83 -5.44
C TYR A 157 23.00 -7.93 -3.99
N LEU A 158 21.86 -7.32 -3.67
CA LEU A 158 21.16 -7.59 -2.40
C LEU A 158 20.29 -8.82 -2.60
N TYR A 159 20.79 -9.99 -2.18
CA TYR A 159 20.06 -11.25 -2.29
C TYR A 159 18.96 -11.38 -1.24
N SER A 160 17.84 -11.96 -1.65
CA SER A 160 16.81 -12.50 -0.76
C SER A 160 17.36 -13.64 0.10
N THR A 161 16.67 -14.01 1.17
CA THR A 161 16.91 -15.27 1.89
C THR A 161 16.18 -16.45 1.25
N THR A 162 15.09 -16.17 0.51
CA THR A 162 14.29 -17.15 -0.20
C THR A 162 15.07 -17.75 -1.38
N TYR A 163 15.09 -19.08 -1.44
CA TYR A 163 15.41 -19.87 -2.61
C TYR A 163 14.10 -20.21 -3.33
N PRO A 164 13.78 -19.58 -4.48
CA PRO A 164 12.50 -19.82 -5.13
C PRO A 164 12.39 -21.27 -5.62
N VAL A 165 11.16 -21.79 -5.59
CA VAL A 165 10.80 -23.09 -6.18
C VAL A 165 10.25 -22.88 -7.58
N ALA A 166 10.58 -23.81 -8.49
CA ALA A 166 10.27 -23.64 -9.90
C ALA A 166 8.75 -23.68 -10.09
N ASP A 167 8.25 -22.87 -11.02
CA ASP A 167 6.82 -22.75 -11.30
C ASP A 167 5.96 -22.27 -10.11
N VAL A 168 6.57 -21.65 -9.09
CA VAL A 168 5.86 -20.96 -8.00
C VAL A 168 5.91 -19.45 -8.18
N TRP A 169 4.78 -18.78 -7.91
CA TRP A 169 4.68 -17.32 -7.94
C TRP A 169 5.23 -16.69 -6.68
N TYR A 170 6.05 -15.65 -6.85
CA TYR A 170 6.57 -14.80 -5.78
C TYR A 170 6.29 -13.33 -6.10
N HIS A 171 5.96 -12.56 -5.07
CA HIS A 171 5.96 -11.10 -5.14
C HIS A 171 7.31 -10.59 -4.70
N VAL A 172 8.04 -9.93 -5.60
CA VAL A 172 9.41 -9.47 -5.36
C VAL A 172 9.39 -7.94 -5.41
N VAL A 173 9.91 -7.32 -4.35
CA VAL A 173 9.97 -5.86 -4.23
C VAL A 173 11.35 -5.41 -3.78
N GLY A 174 11.91 -4.45 -4.49
CA GLY A 174 13.17 -3.79 -4.16
C GLY A 174 12.93 -2.31 -3.87
N THR A 175 13.51 -1.79 -2.79
CA THR A 175 13.42 -0.37 -2.41
C THR A 175 14.80 0.24 -2.25
N TYR A 176 14.91 1.53 -2.56
CA TYR A 176 16.13 2.32 -2.30
C TYR A 176 15.81 3.78 -2.02
N ASP A 177 16.40 4.34 -0.96
CA ASP A 177 16.36 5.78 -0.64
C ASP A 177 17.77 6.29 -0.27
N LYS A 178 18.45 6.90 -1.25
CA LYS A 178 19.81 7.43 -1.12
C LYS A 178 20.03 8.25 0.16
N ASP A 179 19.06 9.04 0.61
CA ASP A 179 19.25 9.99 1.71
C ASP A 179 18.83 9.41 3.07
N SER A 180 18.32 8.17 3.13
CA SER A 180 17.84 7.55 4.37
C SER A 180 18.94 7.01 5.29
N GLY A 181 20.21 7.08 4.87
CA GLY A 181 21.36 6.63 5.65
C GLY A 181 21.46 5.11 5.73
N ALA A 182 21.44 4.55 6.94
CA ALA A 182 21.64 3.12 7.15
C ALA A 182 20.46 2.28 6.66
N ASN A 183 20.75 1.11 6.08
CA ASN A 183 19.75 0.16 5.57
C ASN A 183 18.84 0.77 4.49
N ASN A 184 19.41 1.66 3.69
CA ASN A 184 18.68 2.41 2.67
C ASN A 184 18.27 1.59 1.44
N ARG A 185 18.78 0.36 1.29
CA ARG A 185 18.41 -0.57 0.24
C ARG A 185 17.84 -1.83 0.86
N LYS A 186 16.65 -2.27 0.40
CA LYS A 186 15.94 -3.41 1.00
C LYS A 186 15.25 -4.25 -0.07
N ILE A 187 15.18 -5.56 0.17
CA ILE A 187 14.44 -6.52 -0.65
C ILE A 187 13.36 -7.22 0.19
N PHE A 188 12.19 -7.39 -0.42
CA PHE A 188 11.03 -8.03 0.17
C PHE A 188 10.51 -9.14 -0.74
N ILE A 189 10.15 -10.27 -0.14
CA ILE A 189 9.51 -11.40 -0.82
C ILE A 189 8.17 -11.65 -0.16
N ASN A 190 7.10 -11.75 -0.95
CA ASN A 190 5.73 -12.01 -0.48
C ASN A 190 5.28 -11.07 0.65
N GLY A 191 5.69 -9.79 0.56
CA GLY A 191 5.34 -8.77 1.54
C GLY A 191 6.22 -8.72 2.80
N ILE A 192 7.22 -9.59 2.93
CA ILE A 192 8.12 -9.70 4.09
C ILE A 192 9.52 -9.18 3.71
N GLN A 193 10.10 -8.31 4.53
CA GLN A 193 11.48 -7.86 4.35
C GLN A 193 12.44 -9.02 4.64
N GLU A 194 13.28 -9.38 3.69
CA GLU A 194 14.23 -10.49 3.86
C GLU A 194 15.67 -10.01 4.08
N ASN A 195 16.06 -8.92 3.43
CA ASN A 195 17.43 -8.42 3.54
C ASN A 195 17.49 -6.90 3.34
N GLN A 196 18.56 -6.30 3.86
CA GLN A 196 18.84 -4.89 3.76
C GLN A 196 20.33 -4.61 3.84
N GLU A 197 20.76 -3.50 3.25
CA GLU A 197 22.12 -3.00 3.40
C GLU A 197 22.18 -1.49 3.19
N THR A 198 23.37 -0.93 3.41
CA THR A 198 23.65 0.48 3.16
C THR A 198 24.51 0.61 1.91
N VAL A 199 23.99 1.32 0.91
CA VAL A 199 24.74 1.69 -0.30
C VAL A 199 24.75 3.21 -0.47
N THR A 200 25.65 3.71 -1.31
CA THR A 200 25.72 5.15 -1.61
C THR A 200 25.73 5.36 -3.12
N GLY A 201 25.38 6.58 -3.55
CA GLY A 201 25.34 6.95 -4.96
C GLY A 201 23.92 7.13 -5.50
N SER A 202 23.81 7.83 -6.62
CA SER A 202 22.53 8.03 -7.32
C SER A 202 22.36 7.00 -8.44
N MET A 203 21.12 6.61 -8.70
CA MET A 203 20.74 5.70 -9.78
C MET A 203 20.99 6.28 -11.16
N SER A 204 21.39 5.42 -12.10
CA SER A 204 21.48 5.79 -13.50
C SER A 204 20.07 5.94 -14.09
N THR A 205 19.89 7.00 -14.88
CA THR A 205 18.62 7.28 -15.58
C THR A 205 18.70 6.96 -17.07
N SER A 206 19.83 6.46 -17.56
CA SER A 206 20.04 6.15 -18.98
C SER A 206 19.38 4.83 -19.40
N GLY A 207 19.04 4.71 -20.69
CA GLY A 207 18.55 3.48 -21.32
C GLY A 207 17.09 3.14 -21.00
N SER A 208 16.48 2.25 -21.77
CA SER A 208 15.07 1.87 -21.55
C SER A 208 14.86 1.07 -20.27
N LEU A 209 13.67 1.16 -19.69
CA LEU A 209 13.18 0.16 -18.73
C LEU A 209 12.59 -1.02 -19.52
N ARG A 210 13.03 -2.23 -19.19
CA ARG A 210 12.57 -3.48 -19.82
C ARG A 210 12.02 -4.44 -18.78
N ILE A 211 10.94 -5.12 -19.16
CA ILE A 211 10.35 -6.21 -18.39
C ILE A 211 10.75 -7.52 -19.06
N GLY A 212 11.27 -8.46 -18.29
CA GLY A 212 11.66 -9.78 -18.73
C GLY A 212 13.03 -9.86 -19.42
N SER A 213 13.81 -8.77 -19.48
CA SER A 213 15.16 -8.80 -20.03
C SER A 213 16.00 -7.59 -19.62
N LEU A 214 17.31 -7.79 -19.61
CA LEU A 214 18.30 -6.72 -19.63
C LEU A 214 18.72 -6.33 -21.07
N GLY A 215 18.54 -7.22 -22.04
CA GLY A 215 19.21 -7.21 -23.34
C GLY A 215 20.42 -8.15 -23.35
N GLY A 216 21.14 -8.21 -24.47
CA GLY A 216 22.45 -8.88 -24.55
C GLY A 216 22.47 -10.38 -24.22
N GLY A 217 21.35 -11.09 -24.33
CA GLY A 217 21.25 -12.53 -24.02
C GLY A 217 20.60 -12.87 -22.68
N TYR A 218 20.35 -11.87 -21.81
CA TYR A 218 19.75 -12.08 -20.50
C TYR A 218 18.23 -11.89 -20.55
N PHE A 219 17.50 -13.00 -20.61
CA PHE A 219 16.04 -13.01 -20.72
C PHE A 219 15.43 -13.87 -19.63
N THR A 220 14.32 -13.43 -19.03
CA THR A 220 13.55 -14.25 -18.08
C THR A 220 12.93 -15.44 -18.80
N LYS A 221 13.02 -16.61 -18.17
CA LYS A 221 12.27 -17.81 -18.54
C LYS A 221 11.23 -18.08 -17.47
N GLY A 222 9.97 -17.77 -17.76
CA GLY A 222 8.94 -17.77 -16.73
C GLY A 222 7.73 -16.94 -17.07
N SER A 223 6.97 -16.56 -16.05
CA SER A 223 5.81 -15.68 -16.17
C SER A 223 5.99 -14.46 -15.28
N ILE A 224 5.58 -13.29 -15.76
CA ILE A 224 5.58 -12.03 -15.00
C ILE A 224 4.17 -11.44 -15.07
N SER A 225 3.71 -10.87 -13.96
CA SER A 225 2.49 -10.06 -13.91
C SER A 225 2.71 -8.85 -13.04
N ASP A 226 1.89 -7.82 -13.26
CA ASP A 226 1.78 -6.68 -12.37
C ASP A 226 3.12 -6.02 -11.98
N VAL A 227 3.79 -5.46 -12.97
CA VAL A 227 5.01 -4.69 -12.75
C VAL A 227 4.64 -3.28 -12.36
N ARG A 228 5.23 -2.77 -11.28
CA ARG A 228 5.02 -1.41 -10.78
C ARG A 228 6.33 -0.73 -10.42
N ILE A 229 6.41 0.55 -10.72
CA ILE A 229 7.56 1.42 -10.43
C ILE A 229 7.05 2.64 -9.68
N TYR A 230 7.70 2.92 -8.56
CA TYR A 230 7.40 4.08 -7.74
C TYR A 230 8.60 5.01 -7.67
N ASN A 231 8.40 6.32 -7.79
CA ASN A 231 9.43 7.35 -7.59
C ASN A 231 9.62 7.71 -6.09
N ARG A 232 9.33 6.75 -5.21
CA ARG A 232 9.48 6.84 -3.77
C ARG A 232 9.73 5.46 -3.20
N VAL A 233 10.15 5.40 -1.94
CA VAL A 233 10.17 4.17 -1.17
C VAL A 233 8.77 3.88 -0.61
N LEU A 234 8.29 2.67 -0.88
CA LEU A 234 7.13 2.12 -0.19
C LEU A 234 7.53 1.66 1.22
N SER A 235 6.70 1.97 2.20
CA SER A 235 6.80 1.41 3.55
C SER A 235 6.51 -0.09 3.56
N ALA A 236 7.00 -0.82 4.57
CA ALA A 236 6.69 -2.24 4.73
C ALA A 236 5.17 -2.51 4.74
N ALA A 237 4.38 -1.64 5.39
CA ALA A 237 2.92 -1.74 5.40
C ALA A 237 2.28 -1.54 4.01
N GLU A 238 2.84 -0.65 3.18
CA GLU A 238 2.42 -0.50 1.79
C GLU A 238 2.76 -1.72 0.95
N ILE A 239 3.95 -2.30 1.14
CA ILE A 239 4.38 -3.49 0.43
C ILE A 239 3.52 -4.70 0.82
N THR A 240 3.19 -4.87 2.11
CA THR A 240 2.24 -5.89 2.56
C THR A 240 0.84 -5.65 1.97
N ARG A 241 0.36 -4.40 1.93
CA ARG A 241 -0.92 -4.06 1.28
C ARG A 241 -0.87 -4.34 -0.21
N LEU A 242 0.24 -4.06 -0.88
CA LEU A 242 0.44 -4.33 -2.30
C LEU A 242 0.35 -5.83 -2.56
N TYR A 243 1.10 -6.65 -1.82
CA TYR A 243 1.02 -8.11 -1.86
C TYR A 243 -0.42 -8.62 -1.67
N GLN A 244 -1.15 -8.08 -0.69
CA GLN A 244 -2.52 -8.48 -0.38
C GLN A 244 -3.60 -7.91 -1.30
N SER A 245 -3.32 -6.80 -1.99
CA SER A 245 -4.29 -6.15 -2.91
C SER A 245 -4.64 -7.05 -4.10
N TYR A 246 -3.81 -8.06 -4.31
CA TYR A 246 -3.92 -9.03 -5.37
C TYR A 246 -4.81 -10.22 -5.06
N LYS A 247 -5.65 -10.21 -4.02
CA LYS A 247 -6.61 -11.30 -3.79
C LYS A 247 -7.47 -11.56 -5.05
N PRO A 248 -7.77 -12.84 -5.37
CA PRO A 248 -8.58 -13.15 -6.52
C PRO A 248 -9.92 -12.44 -6.37
N LYS A 249 -10.35 -11.71 -7.42
CA LYS A 249 -11.76 -11.38 -7.54
C LYS A 249 -12.49 -12.72 -7.53
N LEU A 250 -13.26 -13.00 -6.49
CA LEU A 250 -14.21 -14.09 -6.50
C LEU A 250 -15.13 -13.82 -7.70
N SER A 251 -14.91 -14.55 -8.79
CA SER A 251 -15.83 -14.56 -9.91
C SER A 251 -17.09 -15.27 -9.42
N THR A 252 -18.19 -14.52 -9.31
CA THR A 252 -19.51 -15.07 -8.97
C THR A 252 -20.07 -15.97 -10.08
N GLY A 253 -19.31 -16.22 -11.15
CA GLY A 253 -19.76 -16.94 -12.35
C GLY A 253 -19.84 -18.47 -12.24
N THR A 254 -19.29 -19.10 -11.19
CA THR A 254 -19.31 -20.57 -11.08
C THR A 254 -19.35 -21.10 -9.64
N LEU A 255 -20.17 -20.52 -8.76
CA LEU A 255 -20.43 -21.10 -7.43
C LEU A 255 -21.70 -21.97 -7.45
N ASN A 256 -21.61 -23.14 -8.11
CA ASN A 256 -22.60 -24.22 -7.99
C ASN A 256 -21.99 -25.55 -7.54
N GLN A 257 -20.87 -25.52 -6.80
CA GLN A 257 -20.50 -26.63 -5.94
C GLN A 257 -20.01 -26.10 -4.60
N LYS A 258 -20.67 -26.57 -3.54
CA LYS A 258 -20.35 -26.40 -2.11
C LYS A 258 -18.93 -25.89 -1.84
N LEU A 259 -18.79 -24.58 -1.74
CA LEU A 259 -17.68 -24.00 -1.01
C LEU A 259 -18.05 -24.05 0.47
N VAL A 260 -17.59 -25.08 1.18
CA VAL A 260 -17.55 -25.03 2.64
C VAL A 260 -16.31 -24.21 3.01
N LEU A 261 -16.52 -22.91 3.23
CA LEU A 261 -15.52 -22.08 3.89
C LEU A 261 -15.49 -22.48 5.36
N ASP A 262 -14.66 -23.46 5.72
CA ASP A 262 -14.20 -23.63 7.09
C ASP A 262 -13.20 -22.51 7.40
N MET A 263 -13.73 -21.29 7.48
CA MET A 263 -13.07 -20.23 8.20
C MET A 263 -13.41 -20.46 9.68
N PRO A 264 -12.43 -20.48 10.61
CA PRO A 264 -12.78 -20.30 12.01
C PRO A 264 -13.54 -18.98 12.08
N LEU A 265 -14.84 -19.06 12.37
CA LEU A 265 -15.67 -17.89 12.58
C LEU A 265 -15.01 -17.10 13.72
N ARG A 266 -14.27 -16.04 13.38
CA ARG A 266 -14.19 -14.89 14.27
C ARG A 266 -15.64 -14.48 14.48
N PRO A 267 -16.17 -14.48 15.71
CA PRO A 267 -17.57 -14.14 15.91
C PRO A 267 -17.78 -12.69 15.49
N THR A 268 -18.30 -12.49 14.28
CA THR A 268 -18.83 -11.22 13.82
C THR A 268 -20.19 -11.01 14.45
N SER A 269 -20.16 -10.60 15.70
CA SER A 269 -20.97 -9.46 16.15
C SER A 269 -20.23 -8.84 17.33
N GLU A 270 -19.55 -7.72 17.10
CA GLU A 270 -19.49 -6.74 18.19
C GLU A 270 -20.94 -6.38 18.47
N LYS A 271 -21.49 -6.95 19.54
CA LYS A 271 -22.82 -6.61 20.02
C LYS A 271 -22.76 -5.14 20.46
N VAL A 272 -23.20 -4.24 19.59
CA VAL A 272 -23.33 -2.81 19.92
C VAL A 272 -24.30 -2.73 21.09
N GLY A 273 -23.78 -2.37 22.27
CA GLY A 273 -24.61 -2.13 23.45
C GLY A 273 -25.49 -0.90 23.26
N SER A 274 -26.56 -0.79 24.05
CA SER A 274 -27.40 0.41 24.09
C SER A 274 -26.56 1.65 24.41
N ASN A 275 -26.94 2.80 23.84
CA ASN A 275 -26.34 4.08 24.20
C ASN A 275 -26.53 4.32 25.72
N ILE A 276 -25.41 4.49 26.43
CA ILE A 276 -25.39 4.68 27.89
C ILE A 276 -25.51 6.15 28.31
N VAL A 277 -25.45 7.08 27.34
CA VAL A 277 -25.63 8.52 27.57
C VAL A 277 -27.10 8.87 27.39
N THR A 278 -27.74 9.41 28.44
CA THR A 278 -29.09 9.96 28.34
C THR A 278 -29.05 11.38 27.79
N ASN A 279 -29.98 11.73 26.90
CA ASN A 279 -30.06 13.09 26.32
C ASN A 279 -28.73 13.58 25.69
N GLY A 280 -28.07 12.71 24.91
CA GLY A 280 -26.86 13.06 24.15
C GLY A 280 -27.08 14.05 22.99
N GLY A 281 -28.33 14.47 22.76
CA GLY A 281 -28.70 15.51 21.81
C GLY A 281 -28.61 16.92 22.37
N PHE A 282 -28.46 17.08 23.69
CA PHE A 282 -28.54 18.37 24.39
C PHE A 282 -29.92 19.03 24.24
N ASP A 283 -30.99 18.23 24.34
CA ASP A 283 -32.37 18.68 24.23
C ASP A 283 -32.84 19.41 25.51
N THR A 284 -32.41 18.91 26.69
CA THR A 284 -32.69 19.51 28.00
C THR A 284 -31.45 19.56 28.92
N ASP A 285 -31.52 20.34 30.00
CA ASP A 285 -30.44 20.44 31.01
C ASP A 285 -30.44 19.28 32.04
N THR A 286 -31.50 18.47 32.11
CA THR A 286 -31.77 17.56 33.24
C THR A 286 -30.83 16.35 33.35
N SER A 287 -30.09 16.04 32.29
CA SER A 287 -29.22 14.85 32.21
C SER A 287 -27.73 15.17 32.25
N TRP A 288 -27.37 16.45 32.43
CA TRP A 288 -25.99 16.93 32.35
C TRP A 288 -25.62 17.68 33.63
N THR A 289 -24.49 17.33 34.23
CA THR A 289 -23.84 18.17 35.23
C THR A 289 -22.99 19.19 34.51
N LYS A 290 -23.14 20.46 34.86
CA LYS A 290 -22.51 21.56 34.15
C LYS A 290 -22.14 22.66 35.13
N ASP A 291 -21.02 23.31 34.88
CA ASP A 291 -20.66 24.52 35.62
C ASP A 291 -21.63 25.66 35.29
N SER A 292 -21.72 26.67 36.16
CA SER A 292 -22.73 27.75 36.10
C SER A 292 -22.75 28.53 34.78
N ASN A 293 -21.69 28.37 34.00
CA ASN A 293 -21.44 29.09 32.78
C ASN A 293 -21.77 28.32 31.49
N TRP A 294 -22.41 27.16 31.63
CA TRP A 294 -22.98 26.36 30.56
C TRP A 294 -24.50 26.52 30.48
N THR A 295 -25.03 26.64 29.26
CA THR A 295 -26.46 26.56 28.97
C THR A 295 -26.73 25.46 27.95
N ILE A 296 -27.80 24.67 28.14
CA ILE A 296 -28.28 23.71 27.15
C ILE A 296 -29.65 24.16 26.67
N SER A 297 -29.78 24.35 25.36
CA SER A 297 -31.06 24.69 24.74
C SER A 297 -31.03 24.35 23.25
N GLY A 298 -32.16 23.86 22.72
CA GLY A 298 -32.35 23.66 21.29
C GLY A 298 -31.35 22.70 20.63
N GLY A 299 -30.91 21.67 21.36
CA GLY A 299 -29.95 20.67 20.86
C GLY A 299 -28.49 21.14 20.88
N VAL A 300 -28.18 22.16 21.68
CA VAL A 300 -26.84 22.76 21.76
C VAL A 300 -26.45 23.07 23.20
N ALA A 301 -25.27 22.60 23.62
CA ALA A 301 -24.60 23.08 24.84
C ALA A 301 -23.68 24.26 24.51
N THR A 302 -23.81 25.37 25.26
CA THR A 302 -23.07 26.62 25.06
C THR A 302 -22.30 27.04 26.31
N ALA A 303 -20.99 27.31 26.18
CA ALA A 303 -20.15 27.86 27.26
C ALA A 303 -19.74 29.32 26.98
N ASN A 304 -19.72 30.15 28.03
CA ASN A 304 -19.41 31.60 27.97
C ASN A 304 -17.91 31.97 28.02
N GLY A 305 -16.99 31.00 28.15
CA GLY A 305 -15.55 31.23 27.92
C GLY A 305 -14.63 31.42 29.14
N SER A 306 -14.98 30.92 30.33
CA SER A 306 -14.06 30.91 31.49
C SER A 306 -13.01 29.78 31.45
N ASN A 307 -11.99 29.83 32.32
CA ASN A 307 -10.85 28.89 32.30
C ASN A 307 -11.10 27.57 33.07
N SER A 308 -12.28 27.40 33.68
CA SER A 308 -12.68 26.17 34.37
C SER A 308 -14.13 25.87 34.01
N ASN A 309 -14.31 25.19 32.88
CA ASN A 309 -15.63 24.93 32.31
C ASN A 309 -15.77 23.42 32.07
N SER A 310 -16.64 22.79 32.82
CA SER A 310 -16.96 21.37 32.72
C SER A 310 -18.43 21.19 32.41
N ILE A 311 -18.71 20.30 31.47
CA ILE A 311 -20.03 19.72 31.23
C ILE A 311 -19.81 18.22 31.08
N TYR A 312 -20.49 17.42 31.89
CA TYR A 312 -20.31 15.97 31.92
C TYR A 312 -21.58 15.24 32.35
N GLN A 313 -21.63 13.96 32.06
CA GLN A 313 -22.65 13.04 32.56
C GLN A 313 -21.95 11.79 33.08
N PRO A 314 -22.15 11.41 34.35
CA PRO A 314 -21.62 10.15 34.85
C PRO A 314 -22.32 8.99 34.13
N VAL A 315 -21.53 8.06 33.60
CA VAL A 315 -22.04 6.85 32.93
C VAL A 315 -21.38 5.61 33.53
N GLY A 316 -22.14 4.52 33.62
CA GLY A 316 -21.63 3.24 34.14
C GLY A 316 -20.73 2.54 33.12
N LEU A 317 -19.44 2.86 33.11
CA LEU A 317 -18.45 2.16 32.29
C LEU A 317 -18.09 0.80 32.93
N GLN A 318 -17.95 -0.23 32.10
CA GLN A 318 -17.59 -1.58 32.53
C GLN A 318 -16.17 -1.92 32.05
N ALA A 319 -15.38 -2.54 32.92
CA ALA A 319 -14.03 -3.00 32.57
C ALA A 319 -14.07 -4.00 31.39
N GLY A 320 -13.13 -3.85 30.46
CA GLY A 320 -13.06 -4.71 29.27
C GLY A 320 -14.08 -4.39 28.16
N LYS A 321 -14.84 -3.28 28.27
CA LYS A 321 -15.72 -2.78 27.21
C LYS A 321 -15.12 -1.54 26.52
N THR A 322 -15.35 -1.45 25.21
CA THR A 322 -14.95 -0.28 24.39
C THR A 322 -16.16 0.61 24.14
N TYR A 323 -16.01 1.92 24.30
CA TYR A 323 -17.07 2.92 24.14
C TYR A 323 -16.70 3.94 23.06
N ARG A 324 -17.72 4.50 22.38
CA ARG A 324 -17.56 5.55 21.36
C ARG A 324 -18.42 6.76 21.74
N TYR A 325 -17.87 7.96 21.60
CA TYR A 325 -18.60 9.22 21.68
C TYR A 325 -18.23 10.12 20.50
N SER A 326 -19.12 11.05 20.13
CA SER A 326 -18.89 12.03 19.07
C SER A 326 -19.69 13.29 19.36
N PHE A 327 -19.09 14.44 19.07
CA PHE A 327 -19.72 15.74 19.21
C PHE A 327 -19.15 16.70 18.16
N ASN A 328 -19.98 17.54 17.55
CA ASN A 328 -19.48 18.59 16.65
C ASN A 328 -19.24 19.86 17.43
N TYR A 329 -18.04 20.41 17.32
CA TYR A 329 -17.71 21.72 17.85
C TYR A 329 -18.08 22.81 16.83
N VAL A 330 -18.83 23.81 17.28
CA VAL A 330 -19.20 25.01 16.51
C VAL A 330 -18.63 26.23 17.26
N LYS A 331 -17.70 26.95 16.63
CA LYS A 331 -17.21 28.24 17.14
C LYS A 331 -18.20 29.33 16.71
N SER A 332 -18.86 29.99 17.66
CA SER A 332 -19.52 31.28 17.42
C SER A 332 -18.57 32.38 17.86
N SER A 333 -18.27 33.31 16.94
CA SER A 333 -17.38 34.46 17.11
C SER A 333 -17.77 35.36 18.29
N GLY A 334 -16.76 35.78 19.05
CA GLY A 334 -16.87 36.73 20.17
C GLY A 334 -15.74 36.48 21.18
N GLY A 335 -14.54 37.01 20.89
CA GLY A 335 -13.30 36.78 21.63
C GLY A 335 -12.29 35.97 20.85
#